data_AF-A0A956X648-F1
#
_entry.id   AF-A0A956X648-F1
#
_cell.length_a   1.000
_cell.length_b   1.000
_cell.length_c   1.000
_cell.angle_alpha   90.00
_cell.angle_beta   90.00
_cell.angle_gamma   90.00
#
_symmetry.space_group_name_H-M   'P 1'
#
loop_
_entity.id
_entity.type
_entity.pdbx_description
1 polymer ?
#
loop_
_entity_poly.entity_id
_entity_poly.type
_entity_poly.pdbx_seq_one_letter_code
_entity_poly.pdbx_strand_id
1 'polypeptide(L)'
;MSTQTEQSVNGNGKVIHLQRRMALIFAVLGVLLCTISLGAELLGLEFTPGFGAVQMLQLLLGITSLTVGGFLYLRTLHAPDAPRSLQADIGVRLAATGLVFIYVTGFADLIGIGTHVHPDFARPFVGPLQLGGIFLGTLSIALGLYLYHTSRRLRGASSMEFLMNGKADKRNPEESTPAG
;
A
#
# COMPACT_ATOMS: atom_id res chain seq x y z
N MET A 1 31.14 -17.70 -23.23
CA MET A 1 30.92 -16.37 -22.62
C MET A 1 29.53 -15.80 -22.90
N SER A 2 28.84 -16.16 -23.99
CA SER A 2 27.49 -15.69 -24.34
C SER A 2 26.32 -16.39 -23.61
N THR A 3 26.54 -17.57 -23.03
CA THR A 3 25.49 -18.38 -22.40
C THR A 3 25.08 -17.91 -21.00
N GLN A 4 25.96 -17.22 -20.25
CA GLN A 4 25.61 -16.72 -18.91
C GLN A 4 24.73 -15.47 -18.93
N THR A 5 24.86 -14.63 -19.96
CA THR A 5 24.03 -13.42 -20.15
C THR A 5 22.60 -13.77 -20.56
N GLU A 6 22.37 -14.84 -21.33
CA GLU A 6 21.00 -15.28 -21.65
C GLU A 6 20.29 -15.95 -20.47
N GLN A 7 21.01 -16.74 -19.65
CA GLN A 7 20.41 -17.39 -18.49
C GLN A 7 20.02 -16.41 -17.39
N SER A 8 20.81 -15.34 -17.16
CA SER A 8 20.48 -14.31 -16.16
C SER A 8 19.27 -13.45 -16.58
N VAL A 9 19.15 -13.12 -17.86
CA VAL A 9 18.01 -12.35 -18.42
C VAL A 9 16.71 -13.17 -18.39
N ASN A 10 16.76 -14.46 -18.72
CA ASN A 10 15.59 -15.34 -18.74
C ASN A 10 15.06 -15.63 -17.31
N GLY A 11 15.96 -15.78 -16.33
CA GLY A 11 15.59 -15.95 -14.91
C GLY A 11 14.88 -14.73 -14.34
N ASN A 12 15.39 -13.52 -14.61
CA ASN A 12 14.86 -12.28 -14.03
C ASN A 12 13.45 -11.96 -14.54
N GLY A 13 13.17 -12.22 -15.83
CA GLY A 13 11.83 -12.03 -16.40
C GLY A 13 10.78 -12.92 -15.72
N LYS A 14 11.10 -14.19 -15.46
CA LYS A 14 10.20 -15.13 -14.78
C LYS A 14 9.84 -14.67 -13.37
N VAL A 15 10.80 -14.13 -12.62
CA VAL A 15 10.59 -13.64 -11.24
C VAL A 15 9.66 -12.43 -11.24
N ILE A 16 9.83 -11.48 -12.17
CA ILE A 16 8.96 -10.28 -12.28
C ILE A 16 7.53 -10.69 -12.63
N HIS A 17 7.34 -11.63 -13.57
CA HIS A 17 6.01 -12.15 -13.90
C HIS A 17 5.35 -12.88 -12.73
N LEU A 18 6.11 -13.66 -11.96
CA LEU A 18 5.60 -14.35 -10.77
C LEU A 18 5.20 -13.37 -9.68
N GLN A 19 6.04 -12.39 -9.36
CA GLN A 19 5.71 -11.34 -8.37
C GLN A 19 4.47 -10.55 -8.75
N ARG A 20 4.29 -10.25 -10.05
CA ARG A 20 3.10 -9.54 -10.54
C ARG A 20 1.84 -10.39 -10.39
N ARG A 21 1.91 -11.69 -10.64
CA ARG A 21 0.79 -12.62 -10.40
C ARG A 21 0.44 -12.68 -8.92
N MET A 22 1.44 -12.82 -8.05
CA MET A 22 1.23 -12.82 -6.60
C MET A 22 0.58 -11.51 -6.14
N ALA A 23 1.06 -10.36 -6.63
CA ALA A 23 0.47 -9.06 -6.32
C ALA A 23 -1.01 -8.97 -6.72
N LEU A 24 -1.36 -9.47 -7.91
CA LEU A 24 -2.75 -9.53 -8.37
C LEU A 24 -3.60 -10.49 -7.52
N ILE A 25 -3.06 -11.66 -7.16
CA ILE A 25 -3.76 -12.62 -6.29
C ILE A 25 -4.08 -11.97 -4.94
N PHE A 26 -3.10 -11.33 -4.30
CA PHE A 26 -3.31 -10.63 -3.02
C PHE A 26 -4.28 -9.46 -3.14
N ALA A 27 -4.25 -8.72 -4.26
CA ALA A 27 -5.19 -7.63 -4.51
C ALA A 27 -6.62 -8.14 -4.68
N VAL A 28 -6.83 -9.17 -5.52
CA VAL A 28 -8.15 -9.77 -5.75
C VAL A 28 -8.68 -10.40 -4.46
N LEU A 29 -7.85 -11.16 -3.75
CA LEU A 29 -8.21 -11.73 -2.46
C LEU A 29 -8.60 -10.65 -1.44
N GLY A 30 -7.81 -9.58 -1.35
CA GLY A 30 -8.09 -8.47 -0.44
C GLY A 30 -9.42 -7.77 -0.75
N VAL A 31 -9.68 -7.48 -2.03
CA VAL A 31 -10.95 -6.89 -2.47
C VAL A 31 -12.13 -7.83 -2.18
N LEU A 32 -11.99 -9.13 -2.45
CA LEU A 32 -13.04 -10.11 -2.14
C LEU A 32 -13.33 -10.17 -0.63
N LEU A 33 -12.29 -10.24 0.21
CA LEU A 33 -12.47 -10.28 1.66
C LEU A 33 -13.17 -9.01 2.18
N CYS A 34 -12.75 -7.82 1.71
CA CYS A 34 -13.38 -6.56 2.08
C CYS A 34 -14.83 -6.46 1.58
N THR A 35 -15.10 -6.81 0.33
CA THR A 35 -16.46 -6.72 -0.24
C THR A 35 -17.43 -7.70 0.42
N ILE A 36 -17.00 -8.91 0.75
CA ILE A 36 -17.82 -9.86 1.51
C ILE A 36 -18.07 -9.35 2.93
N SER A 37 -17.05 -8.79 3.59
CA SER A 37 -17.19 -8.22 4.93
C SER A 37 -18.17 -7.04 4.96
N LEU A 38 -18.03 -6.06 4.05
CA LEU A 38 -18.95 -4.92 3.93
C LEU A 38 -20.35 -5.35 3.47
N GLY A 39 -20.43 -6.35 2.57
CA GLY A 39 -21.70 -6.90 2.10
C GLY A 39 -22.51 -7.56 3.21
N ALA A 40 -21.84 -8.15 4.20
CA ALA A 40 -22.52 -8.78 5.34
C ALA A 40 -23.23 -7.76 6.25
N GLU A 41 -22.66 -6.55 6.39
CA GLU A 41 -23.29 -5.40 7.06
C GLU A 41 -24.55 -4.95 6.31
N LEU A 42 -24.46 -4.79 4.98
CA LEU A 42 -25.58 -4.36 4.14
C LEU A 42 -26.74 -5.36 4.10
N LEU A 43 -26.45 -6.66 4.28
CA LEU A 43 -27.44 -7.73 4.29
C LEU A 43 -28.11 -7.92 5.66
N GLY A 44 -27.69 -7.19 6.70
CA GLY A 44 -28.29 -7.26 8.02
C GLY A 44 -28.11 -8.62 8.71
N LEU A 45 -27.02 -9.35 8.42
CA LEU A 45 -26.66 -10.60 9.10
C LEU A 45 -26.24 -10.40 10.58
N GLU A 46 -26.34 -9.16 11.05
CA GLU A 46 -25.98 -8.65 12.38
C GLU A 46 -26.86 -9.22 13.53
N PHE A 47 -27.94 -9.94 13.20
CA PHE A 47 -28.82 -10.55 14.20
C PHE A 47 -28.22 -11.76 14.92
N THR A 48 -27.07 -12.26 14.46
CA THR A 48 -26.37 -13.38 15.12
C THR A 48 -25.31 -12.86 16.08
N PRO A 49 -25.42 -13.13 17.40
CA PRO A 49 -24.40 -12.75 18.37
C PRO A 49 -23.01 -13.26 17.97
N GLY A 50 -22.01 -12.37 17.99
CA GLY A 50 -20.61 -12.70 17.66
C GLY A 50 -20.24 -12.65 16.17
N PHE A 51 -21.20 -12.46 15.25
CA PHE A 51 -20.92 -12.39 13.81
C PHE A 51 -20.05 -11.17 13.42
N GLY A 52 -20.24 -10.04 14.11
CA GLY A 52 -19.44 -8.83 13.90
C GLY A 52 -17.94 -9.01 14.14
N ALA A 53 -17.55 -9.88 15.08
CA ALA A 53 -16.14 -10.17 15.38
C ALA A 53 -15.45 -10.88 14.20
N VAL A 54 -16.13 -11.86 13.59
CA VAL A 54 -15.61 -12.57 12.42
C VAL A 54 -15.59 -11.65 11.20
N GLN A 55 -16.62 -10.81 11.03
CA GLN A 55 -16.69 -9.81 9.97
C GLN A 55 -15.54 -8.80 10.06
N MET A 56 -15.21 -8.31 11.26
CA MET A 56 -14.08 -7.41 11.49
C MET A 56 -12.74 -8.09 11.23
N LEU A 57 -12.54 -9.32 11.73
CA LEU A 57 -11.34 -10.10 11.41
C LEU A 57 -11.15 -10.28 9.90
N GLN A 58 -12.25 -10.56 9.18
CA GLN A 58 -12.24 -10.69 7.74
C GLN A 58 -11.89 -9.37 7.04
N LEU A 59 -12.40 -8.23 7.53
CA LEU A 59 -12.05 -6.91 7.03
C LEU A 59 -10.55 -6.63 7.21
N LEU A 60 -10.00 -6.90 8.39
CA LEU A 60 -8.60 -6.70 8.72
C LEU A 60 -7.68 -7.54 7.80
N LEU A 61 -8.04 -8.82 7.58
CA LEU A 61 -7.33 -9.68 6.65
C LEU A 61 -7.40 -9.16 5.20
N GLY A 62 -8.55 -8.64 4.79
CA GLY A 62 -8.73 -8.00 3.49
C GLY A 62 -7.81 -6.79 3.29
N ILE A 63 -7.76 -5.88 4.26
CA ILE A 63 -6.90 -4.69 4.23
C ILE A 63 -5.41 -5.07 4.21
N THR A 64 -5.00 -6.04 5.04
CA THR A 64 -3.61 -6.55 5.03
C THR A 64 -3.25 -7.15 3.70
N SER A 65 -4.11 -8.00 3.13
CA SER A 65 -3.90 -8.61 1.81
C SER A 65 -3.77 -7.53 0.73
N LEU A 66 -4.62 -6.50 0.76
CA LEU A 66 -4.58 -5.39 -0.19
C LEU A 66 -3.28 -4.58 -0.06
N THR A 67 -2.85 -4.32 1.17
CA THR A 67 -1.61 -3.59 1.47
C THR A 67 -0.39 -4.35 0.94
N VAL A 68 -0.31 -5.66 1.21
CA VAL A 68 0.76 -6.54 0.71
C VAL A 68 0.74 -6.61 -0.81
N GLY A 69 -0.43 -6.84 -1.42
CA GLY A 69 -0.60 -6.87 -2.88
C GLY A 69 -0.16 -5.57 -3.55
N GLY A 70 -0.51 -4.43 -2.94
CA GLY A 70 -0.11 -3.11 -3.41
C GLY A 70 1.41 -2.90 -3.39
N PHE A 71 2.09 -3.27 -2.30
CA PHE A 71 3.56 -3.19 -2.23
C PHE A 71 4.27 -4.16 -3.19
N LEU A 72 3.75 -5.39 -3.35
CA LEU A 72 4.29 -6.35 -4.32
C LEU A 72 4.16 -5.81 -5.75
N TYR A 73 3.01 -5.21 -6.10
CA TYR A 73 2.79 -4.59 -7.41
C TYR A 73 3.77 -3.43 -7.65
N LEU A 74 3.89 -2.53 -6.68
CA LEU A 74 4.82 -1.39 -6.72
C LEU A 74 6.29 -1.83 -6.80
N ARG A 75 6.64 -2.98 -6.23
CA ARG A 75 7.97 -3.59 -6.34
C ARG A 75 8.24 -4.11 -7.75
N THR A 76 7.26 -4.70 -8.43
CA THR A 76 7.44 -5.14 -9.83
C THR A 76 7.65 -3.99 -10.82
N LEU A 77 7.20 -2.78 -10.45
CA LEU A 77 7.38 -1.56 -11.24
C LEU A 77 8.76 -0.93 -11.05
N HIS A 78 9.52 -1.34 -10.03
CA HIS A 78 10.88 -0.87 -9.77
C HIS A 78 11.92 -1.76 -10.46
N ALA A 79 12.97 -1.15 -11.01
CA ALA A 79 14.09 -1.90 -11.56
C ALA A 79 14.81 -2.67 -10.43
N PRO A 80 15.22 -3.93 -10.67
CA PRO A 80 15.84 -4.80 -9.64
C PRO A 80 17.05 -4.19 -8.92
N ASP A 81 17.83 -3.35 -9.60
CA ASP A 81 19.05 -2.73 -9.08
C ASP A 81 18.90 -1.25 -8.68
N ALA A 82 17.67 -0.72 -8.64
CA ALA A 82 17.47 0.66 -8.24
C ALA A 82 17.58 0.80 -6.71
N PRO A 83 18.51 1.62 -6.17
CA PRO A 83 18.54 1.93 -4.75
C PRO A 83 17.19 2.52 -4.33
N ARG A 84 16.68 2.07 -3.18
CA ARG A 84 15.41 2.55 -2.62
C ARG A 84 15.56 4.01 -2.21
N SER A 85 14.62 4.84 -2.66
CA SER A 85 14.57 6.25 -2.26
C SER A 85 14.13 6.37 -0.80
N LEU A 86 14.62 7.38 -0.08
CA LEU A 86 14.16 7.71 1.27
C LEU A 86 12.62 7.86 1.36
N GLN A 87 12.00 8.46 0.34
CA GLN A 87 10.54 8.62 0.26
C GLN A 87 9.80 7.27 0.22
N ALA A 88 10.36 6.27 -0.48
CA ALA A 88 9.77 4.92 -0.54
C ALA A 88 9.85 4.21 0.82
N ASP A 89 10.93 4.42 1.57
CA ASP A 89 11.09 3.84 2.91
C ASP A 89 10.16 4.52 3.93
N ILE A 90 9.95 5.84 3.81
CA ILE A 90 8.92 6.56 4.57
C ILE A 90 7.53 6.02 4.22
N GLY A 91 7.23 5.83 2.93
CA GLY A 91 5.94 5.30 2.47
C GLY A 91 5.63 3.91 3.05
N VAL A 92 6.62 3.01 3.10
CA VAL A 92 6.46 1.69 3.74
C VAL A 92 6.17 1.82 5.23
N ARG A 93 6.93 2.67 5.95
CA ARG A 93 6.73 2.87 7.39
C ARG A 93 5.36 3.46 7.70
N LEU A 94 4.93 4.46 6.93
CA LEU A 94 3.62 5.11 7.08
C LEU A 94 2.45 4.14 6.83
N ALA A 95 2.59 3.24 5.85
CA ALA A 95 1.59 2.21 5.64
C ALA A 95 1.60 1.16 6.76
N ALA A 96 2.77 0.77 7.27
CA ALA A 96 2.87 -0.16 8.39
C ALA A 96 2.24 0.42 9.67
N THR A 97 2.47 1.71 9.97
CA THR A 97 1.83 2.37 11.13
C THR A 97 0.32 2.48 10.95
N GLY A 98 -0.15 2.75 9.72
CA GLY A 98 -1.58 2.72 9.39
C GLY A 98 -2.22 1.35 9.62
N LEU A 99 -1.53 0.28 9.23
CA LEU A 99 -1.98 -1.09 9.47
C LEU A 99 -2.07 -1.39 10.97
N VAL A 100 -1.07 -1.00 11.76
CA VAL A 100 -1.11 -1.14 13.22
C VAL A 100 -2.32 -0.41 13.81
N PHE A 101 -2.62 0.81 13.36
CA PHE A 101 -3.80 1.56 13.81
C PHE A 101 -5.12 0.82 13.53
N ILE A 102 -5.29 0.29 12.31
CA ILE A 102 -6.47 -0.51 11.94
C ILE A 102 -6.59 -1.76 12.82
N TYR A 103 -5.48 -2.45 13.10
CA TYR A 103 -5.51 -3.64 13.93
C TYR A 103 -5.88 -3.33 15.38
N VAL A 104 -5.28 -2.29 15.97
CA VAL A 104 -5.58 -1.88 17.35
C VAL A 104 -7.05 -1.44 17.49
N THR A 105 -7.54 -0.68 16.52
CA THR A 105 -8.91 -0.14 16.57
C THR A 105 -9.95 -1.21 16.21
N GLY A 106 -9.67 -2.05 15.20
CA GLY A 106 -10.50 -3.19 14.81
C GLY A 106 -10.65 -4.23 15.92
N PHE A 107 -9.59 -4.49 16.70
CA PHE A 107 -9.64 -5.39 17.85
C PHE A 107 -10.22 -4.75 19.12
N ALA A 108 -10.45 -3.44 19.16
CA ALA A 108 -10.97 -2.77 20.36
C ALA A 108 -12.33 -3.34 20.81
N ASP A 109 -13.17 -3.73 19.84
CA ASP A 109 -14.47 -4.35 20.09
C ASP A 109 -14.33 -5.82 20.55
N LEU A 110 -13.40 -6.59 19.96
CA LEU A 110 -13.11 -7.97 20.37
C LEU A 110 -12.56 -8.09 21.80
N ILE A 111 -11.75 -7.12 22.24
CA ILE A 111 -11.10 -7.13 23.56
C ILE A 111 -12.07 -6.66 24.66
N GLY A 112 -13.27 -6.19 24.30
CA GLY A 112 -14.26 -5.72 25.28
C GLY A 112 -13.88 -4.40 25.94
N ILE A 113 -12.96 -3.62 25.33
CA ILE A 113 -12.65 -2.23 25.73
C ILE A 113 -13.74 -1.28 25.20
N GLY A 114 -14.73 -1.80 24.45
CA GLY A 114 -15.96 -1.14 24.04
C GLY A 114 -17.07 -1.21 25.10
N THR A 115 -17.40 -0.04 25.63
CA THR A 115 -18.49 0.46 26.50
C THR A 115 -19.83 -0.30 26.73
N HIS A 116 -20.06 -1.59 26.47
CA HIS A 116 -21.30 -2.24 26.94
C HIS A 116 -21.11 -3.70 27.40
N VAL A 117 -20.74 -3.86 28.66
CA VAL A 117 -21.34 -4.89 29.51
C VAL A 117 -22.59 -4.26 30.12
N HIS A 118 -23.77 -4.46 29.56
CA HIS A 118 -25.07 -4.52 30.26
C HIS A 118 -26.21 -4.77 29.23
N PRO A 119 -27.29 -5.44 29.66
CA PRO A 119 -28.27 -6.07 28.78
C PRO A 119 -29.31 -5.05 28.34
N ASP A 120 -29.59 -4.96 27.05
CA ASP A 120 -30.92 -4.69 26.49
C ASP A 120 -30.77 -4.51 24.97
N PHE A 121 -31.21 -5.52 24.21
CA PHE A 121 -31.71 -5.52 22.83
C PHE A 121 -31.48 -4.30 21.89
N ALA A 122 -30.29 -3.70 21.89
CA ALA A 122 -29.98 -2.55 21.04
C ALA A 122 -28.52 -2.60 20.55
N ARG A 123 -28.35 -3.37 19.46
CA ARG A 123 -27.33 -3.22 18.40
C ARG A 123 -25.84 -3.28 18.82
N PRO A 124 -25.08 -4.28 18.32
CA PRO A 124 -23.62 -4.18 18.23
C PRO A 124 -23.23 -3.02 17.30
N PHE A 125 -23.15 -1.80 17.84
CA PHE A 125 -22.80 -0.61 17.08
C PHE A 125 -21.28 -0.48 17.07
N VAL A 126 -20.67 -0.46 15.88
CA VAL A 126 -19.27 -0.09 15.69
C VAL A 126 -19.04 1.27 16.36
N GLY A 127 -18.21 1.30 17.40
CA GLY A 127 -17.98 2.52 18.17
C GLY A 127 -17.41 3.64 17.28
N PRO A 128 -17.79 4.92 17.47
CA PRO A 128 -17.26 6.03 16.67
C PRO A 128 -15.73 6.09 16.65
N LEU A 129 -15.08 5.68 17.75
CA LEU A 129 -13.62 5.59 17.87
C LEU A 129 -13.02 4.44 17.03
N GLN A 130 -13.72 3.32 16.92
CA GLN A 130 -13.31 2.20 16.06
C GLN A 130 -13.40 2.61 14.59
N LEU A 131 -14.52 3.22 14.19
CA LEU A 131 -14.72 3.70 12.82
C LEU A 131 -13.68 4.77 12.44
N GLY A 132 -13.44 5.73 13.33
CA GLY A 132 -12.41 6.77 13.15
C GLY A 132 -11.01 6.19 13.05
N GLY A 133 -10.70 5.17 13.85
CA GLY A 133 -9.43 4.46 13.83
C GLY A 133 -9.17 3.70 12.52
N ILE A 134 -10.16 2.96 12.04
CA ILE A 134 -10.09 2.25 10.75
C ILE A 134 -9.94 3.24 9.60
N PHE A 135 -10.68 4.35 9.63
CA PHE A 135 -10.58 5.41 8.62
C PHE A 135 -9.18 6.03 8.59
N LEU A 136 -8.65 6.43 9.74
CA LEU A 136 -7.35 7.08 9.85
C LEU A 136 -6.21 6.12 9.46
N GLY A 137 -6.30 4.84 9.87
CA GLY A 137 -5.32 3.83 9.45
C GLY A 137 -5.38 3.53 7.95
N THR A 138 -6.58 3.49 7.36
CA THR A 138 -6.74 3.28 5.90
C THR A 138 -6.18 4.47 5.12
N LEU A 139 -6.42 5.69 5.59
CA LEU A 139 -5.84 6.90 5.01
C LEU A 139 -4.31 6.89 5.08
N SER A 140 -3.74 6.48 6.21
CA SER A 140 -2.28 6.33 6.38
C SER A 140 -1.68 5.29 5.44
N ILE A 141 -2.37 4.15 5.23
CA ILE A 141 -1.96 3.13 4.24
C ILE A 141 -1.98 3.70 2.82
N ALA A 142 -3.08 4.37 2.45
CA ALA A 142 -3.22 4.98 1.13
C ALA A 142 -2.13 6.02 0.87
N LEU A 143 -1.84 6.88 1.85
CA LEU A 143 -0.78 7.88 1.76
C LEU A 143 0.61 7.24 1.67
N GLY A 144 0.85 6.16 2.43
CA GLY A 144 2.09 5.39 2.37
C GLY A 144 2.34 4.76 1.00
N LEU A 145 1.33 4.13 0.40
CA LEU A 145 1.40 3.62 -0.97
C LEU A 145 1.58 4.75 -2.00
N TYR A 146 0.88 5.87 -1.82
CA TYR A 146 1.00 7.02 -2.72
C TYR A 146 2.41 7.63 -2.71
N LEU A 147 3.03 7.75 -1.53
CA LEU A 147 4.41 8.20 -1.39
C LEU A 147 5.39 7.24 -2.06
N TYR A 148 5.18 5.93 -1.90
CA TYR A 148 5.99 4.92 -2.57
C TYR A 148 5.86 5.02 -4.10
N HIS A 149 4.64 5.24 -4.61
CA HIS A 149 4.42 5.41 -6.04
C HIS A 149 5.06 6.71 -6.58
N THR A 150 4.94 7.81 -5.83
CA THR A 150 5.44 9.14 -6.24
C THR A 150 6.97 9.20 -6.29
N SER A 151 7.67 8.47 -5.42
CA SER A 151 9.13 8.46 -5.42
C SER A 151 9.74 7.98 -6.75
N ARG A 152 8.98 7.22 -7.53
CA ARG A 152 9.32 6.85 -8.90
C ARG A 152 9.36 8.05 -9.85
N ARG A 153 8.40 8.99 -9.73
CA ARG A 153 8.28 10.16 -10.63
C ARG A 153 9.42 11.14 -10.43
N LEU A 154 9.77 11.44 -9.18
CA LEU A 154 10.82 12.42 -8.86
C LEU A 154 12.19 12.02 -9.43
N ARG A 155 12.48 10.72 -9.50
CA ARG A 155 13.75 10.23 -10.03
C ARG A 155 13.84 10.26 -11.56
N GLY A 156 12.70 10.12 -12.26
CA GLY A 156 12.65 10.22 -13.73
C GLY A 156 12.85 11.64 -14.26
N ALA A 157 12.44 12.66 -13.48
CA ALA A 157 12.63 14.06 -13.84
C ALA A 157 14.10 14.51 -13.65
N SER A 158 14.71 14.18 -12.51
CA SER A 158 16.04 14.69 -12.14
C SER A 158 17.18 14.21 -13.06
N SER A 159 17.17 12.95 -13.52
CA SER A 159 18.21 12.45 -14.41
C SER A 159 18.08 12.99 -15.83
N MET A 160 16.84 13.19 -16.33
CA MET A 160 16.61 13.73 -17.66
C MET A 160 16.93 15.23 -17.71
N GLU A 161 16.55 15.97 -16.67
CA GLU A 161 16.89 17.39 -16.52
C GLU A 161 18.40 17.61 -16.40
N PHE A 162 19.11 16.81 -15.60
CA PHE A 162 20.56 16.87 -15.50
C PHE A 162 21.25 16.61 -16.85
N LEU A 163 20.79 15.59 -17.60
CA LEU A 163 21.33 15.29 -18.91
C LEU A 163 20.97 16.35 -19.96
N MET A 164 19.79 16.95 -19.86
CA MET A 164 19.33 17.98 -20.78
C MET A 164 20.03 19.33 -20.53
N ASN A 165 20.25 19.68 -19.26
CA ASN A 165 20.99 20.87 -18.85
C ASN A 165 22.50 20.72 -19.14
N GLY A 166 23.09 19.57 -18.81
CA GLY A 166 24.49 19.28 -19.13
C GLY A 166 24.79 19.18 -20.63
N LYS A 167 23.78 18.88 -21.46
CA LYS A 167 23.89 18.91 -22.93
C LYS A 167 23.55 20.28 -23.53
N ALA A 168 22.90 21.17 -22.79
CA ALA A 168 22.67 22.56 -23.18
C ALA A 168 23.94 23.39 -22.97
N ASP A 169 24.60 23.22 -21.82
CA ASP A 169 25.89 23.84 -21.47
C ASP A 169 26.98 23.53 -22.53
N LYS A 170 27.05 22.29 -22.99
CA LYS A 170 28.01 21.89 -24.04
C LYS A 170 27.65 22.33 -25.46
N ARG A 171 26.45 22.87 -25.69
CA ARG A 171 26.00 23.35 -27.00
C ARG A 171 26.06 24.86 -27.17
N ASN A 172 26.19 25.62 -26.07
CA ASN A 172 26.36 27.07 -26.10
C ASN A 172 27.69 27.51 -25.44
N PRO A 173 28.86 27.17 -26.02
CA PRO A 173 30.14 27.65 -25.50
C PRO A 173 30.40 29.15 -25.72
N GLU A 174 29.52 29.88 -26.42
CA GLU A 174 29.80 31.28 -26.85
C GLU A 174 29.19 32.39 -25.97
N GLU A 175 28.36 32.08 -24.97
CA GLU A 175 27.61 33.12 -24.22
C GLU A 175 28.14 33.37 -22.80
N SER A 176 29.44 33.21 -22.56
CA SER A 176 30.07 33.61 -21.27
C SER A 176 31.29 34.51 -21.44
N THR A 177 31.33 35.32 -22.50
CA THR A 177 32.25 36.46 -22.55
C THR A 177 31.51 37.68 -22.01
N PRO A 178 31.79 38.18 -20.79
CA PRO A 178 31.32 39.49 -20.39
C PRO A 178 31.97 40.52 -21.31
N ALA A 179 31.17 41.13 -22.18
CA ALA A 179 31.55 42.34 -22.89
C ALA A 179 31.46 43.51 -21.89
N GLY A 180 32.62 44.05 -21.51
CA GLY A 180 32.74 45.33 -20.78
C GLY A 180 33.13 45.17 -19.33
#